data_AF-A0A919D879-F1
#
_entry.id   AF-A0A919D879-F1
#
_cell.length_a   1.000
_cell.length_b   1.000
_cell.length_c   1.000
_cell.angle_alpha   90.00
_cell.angle_beta   90.00
_cell.angle_gamma   90.00
#
_symmetry.space_group_name_H-M   'P 1'
#
loop_
_entity.id
_entity.type
_entity.pdbx_description
1 polymer ?
#
loop_
_entity_poly.entity_id
_entity_poly.type
_entity_poly.pdbx_seq_one_letter_code
_entity_poly.pdbx_strand_id
1 'polypeptide(L)'
;MSRTRVRTEDLFCARCRRAVQLKANHWPEGYLCGRCFGQALETYGTCAGCGVDRLTPGIAADGGKLCTDCAGGLGDFTCERCGQEARRYRRGVCGRCVLAERLHELLDDGSGSIRPELLPLFDMLRQVSRPWGGITWAKLPHVQRNLLALARGHVPLTHEGLSQLMPWRSVAYLRDLLMQSGVLPPADRHLLLFQRCRAEKLSTVSDPEHRKLLELFAAWHIERRLRALAGRGPLTGSQTQQARNEIHLAIAFLDHLAQRGRALADCTQADADTWYAGGYTARRLTHAFLR
;
A
#
# COMPACT_ATOMS: atom_id res chain seq x y z
N MET A 1 38.87 -38.47 -4.57
CA MET A 1 38.40 -37.72 -3.39
C MET A 1 36.88 -37.78 -3.36
N SER A 2 36.33 -38.62 -2.48
CA SER A 2 34.88 -38.85 -2.35
C SER A 2 34.15 -37.55 -2.02
N ARG A 3 33.25 -37.12 -2.89
CA ARG A 3 32.20 -36.15 -2.51
C ARG A 3 31.25 -36.89 -1.57
N THR A 4 31.49 -36.76 -0.26
CA THR A 4 30.52 -37.18 0.76
C THR A 4 29.18 -36.51 0.42
N ARG A 5 28.20 -37.30 -0.02
CA ARG A 5 26.84 -36.80 -0.26
C ARG A 5 26.28 -36.38 1.09
N VAL A 6 26.35 -35.09 1.41
CA VAL A 6 25.64 -34.53 2.56
C VAL A 6 24.16 -34.77 2.29
N ARG A 7 23.50 -35.52 3.18
CA ARG A 7 22.07 -35.78 3.04
C ARG A 7 21.31 -34.48 3.26
N THR A 8 20.25 -34.24 2.49
CA THR A 8 19.46 -33.00 2.55
C THR A 8 18.89 -32.74 3.96
N GLU A 9 18.66 -33.81 4.71
CA GLU A 9 18.17 -33.81 6.10
C GLU A 9 19.15 -33.25 7.14
N ASP A 10 20.45 -33.14 6.80
CA ASP A 10 21.51 -32.70 7.71
C ASP A 10 22.04 -31.28 7.41
N LEU A 11 21.46 -30.58 6.44
CA LEU A 11 21.89 -29.24 6.06
C LEU A 11 21.18 -28.18 6.91
N PHE A 12 21.91 -27.60 7.87
CA PHE A 12 21.41 -26.52 8.71
C PHE A 12 22.07 -25.19 8.37
N CYS A 13 21.30 -24.11 8.47
CA CYS A 13 21.79 -22.75 8.33
C CYS A 13 22.80 -22.45 9.45
N ALA A 14 24.00 -21.99 9.09
CA ALA A 14 25.05 -21.63 10.03
C ALA A 14 24.59 -20.57 11.05
N ARG A 15 23.73 -19.63 10.64
CA ARG A 15 23.27 -18.53 11.51
C ARG A 15 22.03 -18.83 12.35
N CYS A 16 20.99 -19.43 11.73
CA CYS A 16 19.69 -19.60 12.42
C CYS A 16 19.34 -21.05 12.72
N ARG A 17 20.23 -22.00 12.37
CA ARG A 17 20.08 -23.45 12.63
C ARG A 17 18.81 -24.08 12.06
N ARG A 18 18.10 -23.40 11.15
CA ARG A 18 16.97 -23.97 10.40
C ARG A 18 17.48 -24.81 9.23
N ALA A 19 16.73 -25.84 8.85
CA ALA A 19 17.02 -26.64 7.68
C ALA A 19 17.15 -25.78 6.41
N VAL A 20 18.07 -26.14 5.52
CA VAL A 20 18.29 -25.46 4.24
C VAL A 20 18.15 -26.43 3.08
N GLN A 21 17.93 -25.86 1.88
CA GLN A 21 17.87 -26.62 0.64
C GLN A 21 19.28 -26.86 0.09
N LEU A 22 19.47 -27.92 -0.71
CA LEU A 22 20.77 -28.27 -1.32
C LEU A 22 21.42 -27.15 -2.16
N LYS A 23 20.64 -26.18 -2.65
CA LYS A 23 21.11 -25.01 -3.44
C LYS A 23 21.27 -23.74 -2.59
N ALA A 24 21.34 -23.89 -1.27
CA ALA A 24 21.58 -22.78 -0.36
C ALA A 24 22.95 -22.13 -0.63
N ASN A 25 23.04 -20.84 -0.36
CA ASN A 25 24.33 -20.13 -0.45
C ASN A 25 25.30 -20.72 0.56
N HIS A 26 26.57 -20.78 0.21
CA HIS A 26 27.62 -21.32 1.07
C HIS A 26 28.72 -20.27 1.22
N TRP A 27 28.98 -19.87 2.47
CA TRP A 27 30.08 -18.98 2.87
C TRP A 27 31.07 -19.77 3.74
N PRO A 28 32.23 -19.21 4.10
CA PRO A 28 33.21 -19.89 4.97
C PRO A 28 32.62 -20.40 6.29
N GLU A 29 31.60 -19.71 6.83
CA GLU A 29 30.85 -20.12 8.02
C GLU A 29 29.88 -21.31 7.80
N GLY A 30 29.64 -21.71 6.54
CA GLY A 30 28.78 -22.83 6.15
C GLY A 30 27.59 -22.41 5.28
N TYR A 31 26.57 -23.28 5.22
CA TYR A 31 25.37 -23.04 4.44
C TYR A 31 24.45 -21.98 5.07
N LEU A 32 23.83 -21.15 4.23
CA LEU A 32 22.94 -20.08 4.64
C LEU A 32 21.57 -20.19 3.98
N CYS A 33 20.53 -20.16 4.81
CA CYS A 33 19.16 -20.06 4.32
C CYS A 33 18.95 -18.71 3.59
N GLY A 34 18.01 -18.66 2.65
CA GLY A 34 17.75 -17.46 1.84
C GLY A 34 17.42 -16.21 2.67
N ARG A 35 16.80 -16.39 3.86
CA ARG A 35 16.53 -15.29 4.80
C ARG A 35 17.82 -14.75 5.43
N CYS A 36 18.66 -15.60 5.99
CA CYS A 36 19.91 -15.18 6.63
C CYS A 36 20.89 -14.59 5.62
N PHE A 37 20.99 -15.19 4.43
CA PHE A 37 21.79 -14.63 3.34
C PHE A 37 21.26 -13.26 2.87
N GLY A 38 19.94 -13.13 2.69
CA GLY A 38 19.33 -11.86 2.32
C GLY A 38 19.56 -10.77 3.37
N GLN A 39 19.36 -11.09 4.65
CA GLN A 39 19.59 -10.16 5.77
C GLN A 39 21.07 -9.74 5.88
N ALA A 40 22.00 -10.68 5.66
CA ALA A 40 23.43 -10.38 5.65
C ALA A 40 23.77 -9.34 4.57
N LEU A 41 23.22 -9.50 3.36
CA LEU A 41 23.41 -8.57 2.25
C LEU A 41 22.55 -7.28 2.33
N GLU A 42 21.84 -7.09 3.44
CA GLU A 42 21.15 -5.86 3.83
C GLU A 42 21.77 -5.24 5.10
N THR A 43 22.90 -5.77 5.58
CA THR A 43 23.57 -5.29 6.79
C THR A 43 24.75 -4.41 6.42
N TYR A 44 24.72 -3.18 6.91
CA TYR A 44 25.77 -2.17 6.73
C TYR A 44 26.30 -1.73 8.09
N GLY A 45 27.49 -1.13 8.08
CA GLY A 45 28.13 -0.56 9.25
C GLY A 45 29.64 -0.57 9.12
N THR A 46 30.30 -0.03 10.14
CA THR A 46 31.75 -0.07 10.31
C THR A 46 32.24 -1.51 10.45
N CYS A 47 33.12 -1.93 9.54
CA CYS A 47 33.75 -3.25 9.58
C CYS A 47 34.70 -3.35 10.78
N ALA A 48 34.58 -4.41 11.59
CA ALA A 48 35.48 -4.66 12.71
C ALA A 48 36.93 -4.99 12.28
N GLY A 49 37.13 -5.46 11.05
CA GLY A 49 38.46 -5.80 10.52
C GLY A 49 39.22 -4.62 9.91
N CYS A 50 38.54 -3.78 9.12
CA CYS A 50 39.20 -2.69 8.37
C CYS A 50 38.71 -1.27 8.74
N GLY A 51 37.71 -1.14 9.60
CA GLY A 51 37.18 0.17 10.05
C GLY A 51 36.35 0.93 9.01
N VAL A 52 36.17 0.41 7.79
CA VAL A 52 35.40 1.10 6.74
C VAL A 52 33.89 0.88 6.95
N ASP A 53 33.10 1.95 6.85
CA ASP A 53 31.63 1.88 6.85
C ASP A 53 31.11 1.45 5.49
N ARG A 54 30.65 0.20 5.38
CA ARG A 54 30.23 -0.42 4.10
C ARG A 54 29.34 -1.64 4.30
N LEU A 55 29.13 -2.45 3.26
CA LEU A 55 28.39 -3.72 3.39
C LEU A 55 29.17 -4.67 4.30
N THR A 56 28.54 -5.13 5.39
CA THR A 56 29.17 -6.00 6.40
C THR A 56 28.38 -7.29 6.60
N PRO A 57 28.41 -8.20 5.59
CA PRO A 57 27.60 -9.40 5.64
C PRO A 57 28.21 -10.48 6.53
N GLY A 58 29.52 -10.46 6.77
CA GLY A 58 30.24 -11.45 7.57
C GLY A 58 30.11 -11.23 9.07
N ILE A 59 30.33 -12.29 9.83
CA ILE A 59 30.30 -12.27 11.30
C ILE A 59 31.66 -12.79 11.80
N ALA A 60 32.32 -12.01 12.65
CA ALA A 60 33.55 -12.39 13.33
C ALA A 60 33.29 -13.39 14.46
N ALA A 61 34.34 -14.05 14.97
CA ALA A 61 34.21 -15.04 16.05
C ALA A 61 33.64 -14.45 17.35
N ASP A 62 33.89 -13.17 17.60
CA ASP A 62 33.37 -12.39 18.72
C ASP A 62 31.96 -11.79 18.47
N GLY A 63 31.37 -12.06 17.31
CA GLY A 63 30.08 -11.51 16.89
C GLY A 63 30.16 -10.15 16.19
N GLY A 64 31.35 -9.59 16.00
CA GLY A 64 31.57 -8.36 15.25
C GLY A 64 31.14 -8.46 13.78
N LYS A 65 30.79 -7.32 13.16
CA LYS A 65 30.41 -7.26 11.74
C LYS A 65 31.65 -7.14 10.85
N LEU A 66 31.73 -7.95 9.80
CA LEU A 66 32.86 -7.95 8.85
C LEU A 66 32.39 -7.66 7.43
N CYS A 67 33.17 -6.87 6.70
CA CYS A 67 32.98 -6.70 5.25
C CYS A 67 33.31 -8.00 4.50
N THR A 68 32.98 -8.03 3.21
CA THR A 68 33.23 -9.19 2.33
C THR A 68 34.68 -9.63 2.35
N ASP A 69 35.61 -8.68 2.34
CA ASP A 69 37.05 -8.90 2.21
C ASP A 69 37.62 -9.43 3.53
N CYS A 70 37.31 -8.78 4.65
CA CYS A 70 37.75 -9.19 5.99
C CYS A 70 37.14 -10.51 6.45
N ALA A 71 35.98 -10.91 5.91
CA ALA A 71 35.34 -12.19 6.20
C ALA A 71 35.82 -13.34 5.28
N GLY A 72 37.02 -13.23 4.72
CA GLY A 72 37.62 -14.28 3.89
C GLY A 72 37.12 -14.30 2.44
N GLY A 73 36.69 -13.16 1.91
CA GLY A 73 36.26 -13.03 0.52
C GLY A 73 34.88 -13.65 0.24
N LEU A 74 33.83 -13.11 0.87
CA LEU A 74 32.44 -13.61 0.72
C LEU A 74 31.83 -13.41 -0.68
N GLY A 75 32.58 -12.75 -1.58
CA GLY A 75 32.20 -12.41 -2.94
C GLY A 75 32.08 -10.90 -3.15
N ASP A 76 32.12 -10.50 -4.41
CA ASP A 76 31.90 -9.12 -4.83
C ASP A 76 30.39 -8.81 -4.93
N PHE A 77 29.96 -7.75 -4.25
CA PHE A 77 28.58 -7.24 -4.27
C PHE A 77 28.49 -5.80 -4.77
N THR A 78 29.55 -5.31 -5.42
CA THR A 78 29.56 -4.03 -6.09
C THR A 78 28.60 -4.06 -7.27
N CYS A 79 27.71 -3.08 -7.33
CA CYS A 79 26.81 -2.93 -8.47
C CYS A 79 27.54 -2.30 -9.65
N GLU A 80 27.53 -2.96 -10.81
CA GLU A 80 28.15 -2.46 -12.05
C GLU A 80 27.47 -1.17 -12.58
N ARG A 81 26.22 -0.88 -12.16
CA ARG A 81 25.48 0.32 -12.59
C ARG A 81 25.70 1.54 -11.70
N CYS A 82 25.71 1.35 -10.37
CA CYS A 82 25.77 2.48 -9.43
C CYS A 82 27.02 2.49 -8.55
N GLY A 83 27.91 1.50 -8.69
CA GLY A 83 29.14 1.37 -7.90
C GLY A 83 28.92 1.02 -6.42
N GLN A 84 27.67 0.97 -5.94
CA GLN A 84 27.36 0.72 -4.53
C GLN A 84 27.36 -0.78 -4.22
N GLU A 85 27.85 -1.13 -3.03
CA GLU A 85 27.73 -2.47 -2.49
C GLU A 85 26.29 -2.77 -2.09
N ALA A 86 25.72 -3.83 -2.63
CA ALA A 86 24.39 -4.28 -2.27
C ALA A 86 24.11 -5.69 -2.80
N ARG A 87 23.09 -6.36 -2.24
CA ARG A 87 22.58 -7.61 -2.80
C ARG A 87 22.29 -7.47 -4.31
N ARG A 88 22.91 -8.34 -5.10
CA ARG A 88 22.67 -8.47 -6.54
C ARG A 88 21.39 -9.26 -6.80
N TYR A 89 20.54 -8.74 -7.69
CA TYR A 89 19.25 -9.35 -8.08
C TYR A 89 19.24 -9.84 -9.53
N ARG A 90 20.09 -9.25 -10.36
CA ARG A 90 20.49 -9.76 -11.68
C ARG A 90 22.02 -9.77 -11.72
N ARG A 91 22.62 -10.42 -12.71
CA ARG A 91 24.07 -10.39 -12.92
C ARG A 91 24.54 -8.94 -12.93
N GLY A 92 25.48 -8.60 -12.04
CA GLY A 92 26.06 -7.25 -11.93
C GLY A 92 25.18 -6.15 -11.31
N VAL A 93 23.88 -6.37 -11.11
CA VAL A 93 22.94 -5.26 -10.80
C VAL A 93 22.25 -5.44 -9.44
N CYS A 94 22.34 -4.42 -8.60
CA CYS A 94 21.68 -4.38 -7.28
C CYS A 94 20.17 -4.14 -7.38
N GLY A 95 19.45 -4.42 -6.30
CA GLY A 95 17.99 -4.30 -6.27
C GLY A 95 17.47 -2.89 -6.52
N ARG A 96 18.19 -1.85 -6.06
CA ARG A 96 17.82 -0.45 -6.29
C ARG A 96 17.84 -0.11 -7.78
N CYS A 97 18.90 -0.50 -8.49
CA CYS A 97 19.01 -0.28 -9.94
C CYS A 97 17.99 -1.10 -10.73
N VAL A 98 17.71 -2.35 -10.30
CA VAL A 98 16.63 -3.16 -10.90
C VAL A 98 15.27 -2.50 -10.73
N LEU A 99 14.98 -1.97 -9.54
CA LEU A 99 13.72 -1.27 -9.26
C LEU A 99 13.62 0.03 -10.06
N ALA A 100 14.70 0.83 -10.09
CA ALA A 100 14.73 2.09 -10.82
C ALA A 100 14.47 1.88 -12.32
N GLU A 101 15.13 0.89 -12.95
CA GLU A 101 14.86 0.55 -14.36
C GLU A 101 13.39 0.18 -14.56
N ARG A 102 12.83 -0.65 -13.67
CA ARG A 102 11.43 -1.04 -13.78
C ARG A 102 10.46 0.12 -13.57
N LEU A 103 10.75 1.04 -12.67
CA LEU A 103 9.93 2.22 -12.44
C LEU A 103 10.02 3.21 -13.60
N HIS A 104 11.20 3.36 -14.21
CA HIS A 104 11.37 4.18 -15.40
C HIS A 104 10.40 3.72 -16.52
N GLU A 105 10.35 2.42 -16.79
CA GLU A 105 9.42 1.84 -17.77
C GLU A 105 7.93 2.06 -17.42
N LEU A 106 7.57 2.01 -16.13
CA LEU A 106 6.18 2.10 -15.68
C LEU A 106 5.67 3.53 -15.51
N LEU A 107 6.59 4.48 -15.34
CA LEU A 107 6.30 5.90 -15.17
C LEU A 107 6.59 6.71 -16.45
N ASP A 108 6.95 6.01 -17.52
CA ASP A 108 7.16 6.56 -18.86
C ASP A 108 5.87 7.14 -19.45
N ASP A 109 5.93 8.37 -19.94
CA ASP A 109 4.79 9.08 -20.53
C ASP A 109 4.48 8.69 -21.99
N GLY A 110 5.26 7.77 -22.57
CA GLY A 110 5.24 7.37 -23.97
C GLY A 110 6.37 7.97 -24.81
N SER A 111 7.15 8.90 -24.26
CA SER A 111 8.29 9.54 -24.95
C SER A 111 9.64 8.86 -24.71
N GLY A 112 9.72 7.83 -23.86
CA GLY A 112 10.99 7.30 -23.36
C GLY A 112 11.50 8.00 -22.09
N SER A 113 10.77 9.00 -21.60
CA SER A 113 11.06 9.73 -20.36
C SER A 113 9.96 9.55 -19.32
N ILE A 114 10.35 9.60 -18.04
CA ILE A 114 9.40 9.61 -16.93
C ILE A 114 8.56 10.88 -16.99
N ARG A 115 7.23 10.73 -16.85
CA ARG A 115 6.31 11.86 -16.72
C ARG A 115 6.79 12.83 -15.62
N PRO A 116 6.99 14.13 -15.91
CA PRO A 116 7.59 15.06 -14.95
C PRO A 116 6.88 15.13 -13.60
N GLU A 117 5.54 15.10 -13.56
CA GLU A 117 4.78 15.14 -12.30
C GLU A 117 4.98 13.88 -11.44
N LEU A 118 5.50 12.78 -12.00
CA LEU A 118 5.76 11.51 -11.29
C LEU A 118 7.23 11.34 -10.87
N LEU A 119 8.11 12.29 -11.21
CA LEU A 119 9.52 12.26 -10.77
C LEU A 119 9.68 12.19 -9.25
N PRO A 120 8.91 12.92 -8.42
CA PRO A 120 9.04 12.80 -6.96
C PRO A 120 8.72 11.39 -6.45
N LEU A 121 7.73 10.71 -7.06
CA LEU A 121 7.41 9.32 -6.73
C LEU A 121 8.56 8.38 -7.12
N PHE A 122 9.13 8.56 -8.31
CA PHE A 122 10.29 7.80 -8.77
C PHE A 122 11.48 7.95 -7.82
N ASP A 123 11.81 9.18 -7.44
CA ASP A 123 12.93 9.50 -6.56
C ASP A 123 12.73 8.92 -5.16
N MET A 124 11.52 8.99 -4.62
CA MET A 124 11.19 8.38 -3.32
C MET A 124 11.35 6.86 -3.38
N LEU A 125 10.80 6.21 -4.42
CA LEU A 125 10.81 4.75 -4.51
C LEU A 125 12.19 4.16 -4.83
N ARG A 126 13.06 4.86 -5.57
CA ARG A 126 14.42 4.36 -5.84
C ARG A 126 15.34 4.41 -4.61
N GLN A 127 15.00 5.22 -3.62
CA GLN A 127 15.78 5.40 -2.39
C GLN A 127 15.42 4.40 -1.28
N VAL A 128 14.43 3.53 -1.49
CA VAL A 128 14.01 2.55 -0.47
C VAL A 128 15.18 1.61 -0.09
N SER A 129 15.42 1.47 1.21
CA SER A 129 16.50 0.64 1.75
C SER A 129 16.32 -0.85 1.42
N ARG A 130 15.08 -1.29 1.22
CA ARG A 130 14.70 -2.68 0.92
C ARG A 130 14.02 -2.79 -0.45
N PRO A 131 14.79 -2.89 -1.55
CA PRO A 131 14.24 -2.87 -2.90
C PRO A 131 13.38 -4.08 -3.24
N TRP A 132 13.52 -5.21 -2.55
CA TRP A 132 12.73 -6.43 -2.86
C TRP A 132 11.23 -6.20 -2.81
N GLY A 133 10.76 -5.46 -1.79
CA GLY A 133 9.34 -5.13 -1.65
C GLY A 133 8.84 -4.31 -2.84
N GLY A 134 9.58 -3.25 -3.21
CA GLY A 134 9.29 -2.42 -4.37
C GLY A 134 9.30 -3.20 -5.69
N ILE A 135 10.29 -4.09 -5.90
CA ILE A 135 10.38 -4.94 -7.08
C ILE A 135 9.17 -5.87 -7.18
N THR A 136 8.77 -6.47 -6.06
CA THR A 136 7.65 -7.42 -6.03
C THR A 136 6.32 -6.69 -6.26
N TRP A 137 6.15 -5.52 -5.65
CA TRP A 137 4.99 -4.66 -5.86
C TRP A 137 4.88 -4.19 -7.32
N ALA A 138 5.97 -3.69 -7.91
CA ALA A 138 6.00 -3.23 -9.31
C ALA A 138 5.79 -4.37 -10.34
N LYS A 139 5.95 -5.64 -9.93
CA LYS A 139 5.64 -6.81 -10.77
C LYS A 139 4.16 -7.13 -10.83
N LEU A 140 3.33 -6.65 -9.90
CA LEU A 140 1.92 -6.99 -9.87
C LEU A 140 1.19 -6.40 -11.10
N PRO A 141 0.41 -7.19 -11.86
CA PRO A 141 -0.21 -6.72 -13.12
C PRO A 141 -1.12 -5.50 -12.93
N HIS A 142 -1.83 -5.42 -11.81
CA HIS A 142 -2.69 -4.28 -11.52
C HIS A 142 -1.90 -3.01 -11.14
N VAL A 143 -0.74 -3.15 -10.49
CA VAL A 143 0.15 -2.00 -10.20
C VAL A 143 0.70 -1.45 -11.50
N GLN A 144 1.16 -2.32 -12.40
CA GLN A 144 1.68 -1.90 -13.71
C GLN A 144 0.63 -1.13 -14.52
N ARG A 145 -0.58 -1.69 -14.64
CA ARG A 145 -1.69 -1.02 -15.34
C ARG A 145 -2.00 0.35 -14.75
N ASN A 146 -2.06 0.46 -13.43
CA ASN A 146 -2.38 1.71 -12.75
C ASN A 146 -1.26 2.76 -12.92
N LEU A 147 0.01 2.37 -12.76
CA LEU A 147 1.15 3.28 -12.97
C LEU A 147 1.21 3.77 -14.42
N LEU A 148 1.04 2.88 -15.40
CA LEU A 148 1.03 3.25 -16.83
C LEU A 148 -0.16 4.16 -17.17
N ALA A 149 -1.33 3.94 -16.58
CA ALA A 149 -2.50 4.79 -16.80
C ALA A 149 -2.26 6.23 -16.28
N LEU A 150 -1.58 6.37 -15.15
CA LEU A 150 -1.18 7.67 -14.61
C LEU A 150 -0.06 8.31 -15.44
N ALA A 151 0.96 7.53 -15.81
CA ALA A 151 2.11 7.99 -16.57
C ALA A 151 1.73 8.53 -17.95
N ARG A 152 0.82 7.83 -18.65
CA ARG A 152 0.32 8.25 -19.98
C ARG A 152 -0.80 9.29 -19.92
N GLY A 153 -1.20 9.73 -18.74
CA GLY A 153 -2.27 10.71 -18.57
C GLY A 153 -3.67 10.21 -18.92
N HIS A 154 -3.87 8.90 -19.09
CA HIS A 154 -5.21 8.32 -19.25
C HIS A 154 -6.09 8.51 -18.02
N VAL A 155 -5.47 8.65 -16.85
CA VAL A 155 -6.14 9.00 -15.60
C VAL A 155 -5.50 10.27 -15.03
N PRO A 156 -6.30 11.29 -14.66
CA PRO A 156 -5.74 12.51 -14.10
C PRO A 156 -5.09 12.25 -12.73
N LEU A 157 -4.00 12.94 -12.46
CA LEU A 157 -3.26 12.88 -11.18
C LEU A 157 -4.00 13.65 -10.08
N THR A 158 -5.20 13.18 -9.75
CA THR A 158 -6.06 13.74 -8.70
C THR A 158 -6.64 12.62 -7.84
N HIS A 159 -7.07 12.95 -6.62
CA HIS A 159 -7.72 11.97 -5.73
C HIS A 159 -8.93 11.30 -6.38
N GLU A 160 -9.68 12.06 -7.17
CA GLU A 160 -10.83 11.62 -7.95
C GLU A 160 -10.41 10.71 -9.12
N GLY A 161 -9.40 11.09 -9.91
CA GLY A 161 -8.88 10.27 -11.00
C GLY A 161 -8.43 8.90 -10.50
N LEU A 162 -7.65 8.87 -9.41
CA LEU A 162 -7.24 7.62 -8.78
C LEU A 162 -8.41 6.75 -8.35
N SER A 163 -9.57 7.32 -7.98
CA SER A 163 -10.72 6.55 -7.51
C SER A 163 -11.35 5.67 -8.60
N GLN A 164 -11.07 5.97 -9.88
CA GLN A 164 -11.49 5.19 -11.04
C GLN A 164 -10.63 3.92 -11.25
N LEU A 165 -9.44 3.87 -10.65
CA LEU A 165 -8.51 2.75 -10.80
C LEU A 165 -8.91 1.54 -9.93
N MET A 166 -8.43 0.36 -10.33
CA MET A 166 -8.70 -0.92 -9.65
C MET A 166 -7.45 -1.81 -9.52
N PRO A 167 -7.35 -2.69 -8.50
CA PRO A 167 -8.25 -2.88 -7.35
C PRO A 167 -8.05 -1.78 -6.28
N TRP A 168 -9.10 -1.49 -5.51
CA TRP A 168 -9.14 -0.30 -4.65
C TRP A 168 -8.10 -0.31 -3.53
N ARG A 169 -7.81 -1.50 -2.97
CA ARG A 169 -6.79 -1.65 -1.92
C ARG A 169 -5.41 -1.27 -2.42
N SER A 170 -5.11 -1.63 -3.68
CA SER A 170 -3.85 -1.26 -4.32
C SER A 170 -3.80 0.23 -4.64
N VAL A 171 -4.91 0.80 -5.09
CA VAL A 171 -5.04 2.25 -5.33
C VAL A 171 -4.92 3.06 -4.04
N ALA A 172 -5.44 2.56 -2.91
CA ALA A 172 -5.28 3.22 -1.61
C ALA A 172 -3.79 3.33 -1.25
N TYR A 173 -3.04 2.23 -1.37
CA TYR A 173 -1.59 2.25 -1.16
C TYR A 173 -0.85 3.15 -2.17
N LEU A 174 -1.21 3.11 -3.45
CA LEU A 174 -0.62 3.98 -4.46
C LEU A 174 -0.89 5.47 -4.16
N ARG A 175 -2.10 5.80 -3.69
CA ARG A 175 -2.45 7.15 -3.26
C ARG A 175 -1.61 7.60 -2.09
N ASP A 176 -1.41 6.72 -1.09
CA ASP A 176 -0.54 7.02 0.05
C ASP A 176 0.89 7.32 -0.41
N LEU A 177 1.42 6.55 -1.37
CA LEU A 177 2.74 6.81 -1.95
C LEU A 177 2.80 8.16 -2.68
N LEU A 178 1.78 8.47 -3.48
CA LEU A 178 1.71 9.74 -4.22
C LEU A 178 1.56 10.96 -3.29
N MET A 179 0.86 10.81 -2.17
CA MET A 179 0.80 11.83 -1.13
C MET A 179 2.14 11.98 -0.40
N GLN A 180 2.78 10.87 -0.04
CA GLN A 180 4.09 10.87 0.64
C GLN A 180 5.18 11.48 -0.25
N SER A 181 5.13 11.25 -1.56
CA SER A 181 6.05 11.86 -2.52
C SER A 181 5.69 13.30 -2.89
N GLY A 182 4.59 13.85 -2.38
CA GLY A 182 4.13 15.21 -2.67
C GLY A 182 3.50 15.41 -4.06
N VAL A 183 3.24 14.33 -4.80
CA VAL A 183 2.57 14.39 -6.12
C VAL A 183 1.09 14.70 -5.96
N LEU A 184 0.45 14.17 -4.91
CA LEU A 184 -0.91 14.50 -4.53
C LEU A 184 -0.93 15.36 -3.27
N PRO A 185 -1.87 16.32 -3.16
CA PRO A 185 -2.05 17.07 -1.93
C PRO A 185 -2.44 16.13 -0.78
N PRO A 186 -2.02 16.42 0.46
CA PRO A 186 -2.43 15.66 1.63
C PRO A 186 -3.96 15.62 1.74
N ALA A 187 -4.50 14.42 1.98
CA ALA A 187 -5.93 14.21 2.18
C ALA A 187 -6.16 13.16 3.28
N ASP A 188 -7.27 13.28 4.00
CA ASP A 188 -7.59 12.29 5.02
C ASP A 188 -8.00 10.95 4.38
N ARG A 189 -7.29 9.88 4.76
CA ARG A 189 -7.52 8.53 4.21
C ARG A 189 -8.94 8.02 4.43
N HIS A 190 -9.55 8.35 5.57
CA HIS A 190 -10.87 7.84 5.90
C HIS A 190 -11.96 8.63 5.18
N LEU A 191 -11.74 9.93 4.95
CA LEU A 191 -12.60 10.74 4.09
C LEU A 191 -12.61 10.20 2.66
N LEU A 192 -11.44 9.88 2.10
CA LEU A 192 -11.33 9.31 0.75
C LEU A 192 -12.02 7.95 0.65
N LEU A 193 -11.80 7.07 1.63
CA LEU A 193 -12.48 5.77 1.70
C LEU A 193 -13.99 5.93 1.88
N PHE A 194 -14.44 6.94 2.62
CA PHE A 194 -15.86 7.24 2.78
C PHE A 194 -16.50 7.65 1.45
N GLN A 195 -15.90 8.62 0.75
CA GLN A 195 -16.42 9.13 -0.53
C GLN A 195 -16.57 8.02 -1.56
N ARG A 196 -15.59 7.12 -1.62
CA ARG A 196 -15.66 5.92 -2.47
C ARG A 196 -16.79 4.98 -2.06
N CYS A 197 -16.83 4.57 -0.78
CA CYS A 197 -17.86 3.65 -0.29
C CYS A 197 -19.27 4.23 -0.49
N ARG A 198 -19.43 5.55 -0.36
CA ARG A 198 -20.68 6.23 -0.67
C ARG A 198 -21.06 6.01 -2.13
N ALA A 199 -20.16 6.32 -3.07
CA ALA A 199 -20.45 6.18 -4.50
C ALA A 199 -20.88 4.75 -4.85
N GLU A 200 -20.15 3.75 -4.33
CA GLU A 200 -20.50 2.32 -4.50
C GLU A 200 -21.85 1.97 -3.86
N LYS A 201 -22.19 2.54 -2.69
CA LYS A 201 -23.46 2.24 -2.02
C LYS A 201 -24.64 2.91 -2.71
N LEU A 202 -24.52 4.18 -3.11
CA LEU A 202 -25.61 4.91 -3.76
C LEU A 202 -25.91 4.40 -5.17
N SER A 203 -24.93 3.81 -5.87
CA SER A 203 -25.20 3.12 -7.14
C SER A 203 -26.07 1.87 -6.99
N THR A 204 -26.20 1.30 -5.79
CA THR A 204 -27.09 0.14 -5.54
C THR A 204 -28.54 0.51 -5.29
N VAL A 205 -28.85 1.79 -5.03
CA VAL A 205 -30.21 2.27 -4.80
C VAL A 205 -30.92 2.36 -6.15
N SER A 206 -32.00 1.60 -6.37
CA SER A 206 -32.67 1.52 -7.67
C SER A 206 -33.48 2.77 -8.01
N ASP A 207 -34.16 3.37 -7.02
CA ASP A 207 -35.01 4.54 -7.18
C ASP A 207 -34.16 5.82 -7.40
N PRO A 208 -34.30 6.52 -8.55
CA PRO A 208 -33.57 7.74 -8.85
C PRO A 208 -33.82 8.92 -7.89
N GLU A 209 -35.04 9.08 -7.40
CA GLU A 209 -35.40 10.16 -6.47
C GLU A 209 -34.80 9.89 -5.09
N HIS A 210 -34.88 8.65 -4.61
CA HIS A 210 -34.18 8.25 -3.38
C HIS A 210 -32.67 8.46 -3.51
N ARG A 211 -32.07 8.08 -4.65
CA ARG A 211 -30.64 8.27 -4.89
C ARG A 211 -30.27 9.75 -4.81
N LYS A 212 -31.03 10.63 -5.47
CA LYS A 212 -30.79 12.08 -5.46
C LYS A 212 -30.88 12.68 -4.05
N LEU A 213 -31.87 12.29 -3.26
CA LEU A 213 -32.00 12.74 -1.87
C LEU A 213 -30.82 12.29 -1.00
N LEU A 214 -30.39 11.04 -1.17
CA LEU A 214 -29.24 10.48 -0.44
C LEU A 214 -27.92 11.13 -0.87
N GLU A 215 -27.75 11.46 -2.15
CA GLU A 215 -26.59 12.21 -2.66
C GLU A 215 -26.52 13.60 -2.02
N LEU A 216 -27.64 14.33 -1.98
CA LEU A 216 -27.72 15.63 -1.34
C LEU A 216 -27.41 15.54 0.16
N PHE A 217 -28.04 14.61 0.87
CA PHE A 217 -27.78 14.39 2.29
C PHE A 217 -26.31 14.08 2.56
N ALA A 218 -25.73 13.15 1.80
CA ALA A 218 -24.35 12.75 2.00
C ALA A 218 -23.35 13.86 1.64
N ALA A 219 -23.63 14.67 0.61
CA ALA A 219 -22.77 15.78 0.20
C ALA A 219 -22.84 16.96 1.18
N TRP A 220 -24.04 17.40 1.55
CA TRP A 220 -24.25 18.62 2.32
C TRP A 220 -24.12 18.42 3.83
N HIS A 221 -24.58 17.28 4.36
CA HIS A 221 -24.54 17.01 5.79
C HIS A 221 -23.28 16.23 6.17
N ILE A 222 -23.12 15.03 5.61
CA ILE A 222 -22.08 14.09 6.07
C ILE A 222 -20.69 14.53 5.62
N GLU A 223 -20.48 14.78 4.34
CA GLU A 223 -19.17 15.19 3.82
C GLU A 223 -18.70 16.51 4.40
N ARG A 224 -19.58 17.51 4.51
CA ARG A 224 -19.24 18.80 5.13
C ARG A 224 -18.75 18.61 6.56
N ARG A 225 -19.44 17.78 7.35
CA ARG A 225 -19.04 17.43 8.72
C ARG A 225 -17.70 16.71 8.76
N LEU A 226 -17.50 15.70 7.91
CA LEU A 226 -16.23 14.97 7.85
C LEU A 226 -15.06 15.85 7.39
N ARG A 227 -15.26 16.75 6.44
CA ARG A 227 -14.24 17.74 6.01
C ARG A 227 -13.88 18.70 7.14
N ALA A 228 -14.88 19.19 7.89
CA ALA A 228 -14.64 20.06 9.04
C ALA A 228 -13.85 19.35 10.16
N LEU A 229 -14.13 18.07 10.39
CA LEU A 229 -13.37 17.25 11.33
C LEU A 229 -11.95 16.97 10.83
N ALA A 230 -11.79 16.61 9.55
CA ALA A 230 -10.49 16.39 8.91
C ALA A 230 -9.59 17.65 8.96
N GLY A 231 -10.18 18.84 8.87
CA GLY A 231 -9.47 20.11 9.03
C GLY A 231 -8.93 20.37 10.45
N ARG A 232 -9.45 19.66 11.47
CA ARG A 232 -8.97 19.74 12.86
C ARG A 232 -7.98 18.63 13.22
N GLY A 233 -7.88 17.59 12.39
CA GLY A 233 -6.99 16.46 12.59
C GLY A 233 -7.46 15.21 11.83
N PRO A 234 -6.65 14.14 11.80
CA PRO A 234 -7.00 12.91 11.11
C PRO A 234 -8.31 12.32 11.63
N LEU A 235 -9.18 11.89 10.73
CA LEU A 235 -10.41 11.20 11.09
C LEU A 235 -10.10 9.85 11.73
N THR A 236 -11.02 9.43 12.57
CA THR A 236 -11.01 8.11 13.19
C THR A 236 -11.90 7.15 12.42
N GLY A 237 -11.61 5.85 12.54
CA GLY A 237 -12.45 4.82 11.92
C GLY A 237 -13.89 4.84 12.44
N SER A 238 -14.10 5.24 13.71
CA SER A 238 -15.44 5.34 14.31
C SER A 238 -16.26 6.48 13.71
N GLN A 239 -15.67 7.66 13.49
CA GLN A 239 -16.34 8.79 12.83
C GLN A 239 -16.83 8.42 11.43
N THR A 240 -15.97 7.75 10.65
CA THR A 240 -16.34 7.29 9.30
C THR A 240 -17.35 6.14 9.34
N GLN A 241 -17.28 5.25 10.33
CA GLN A 241 -18.27 4.20 10.50
C GLN A 241 -19.64 4.76 10.86
N GLN A 242 -19.70 5.78 11.73
CA GLN A 242 -20.94 6.47 12.05
C GLN A 242 -21.54 7.12 10.79
N ALA A 243 -20.73 7.81 9.99
CA ALA A 243 -21.16 8.40 8.72
C ALA A 243 -21.72 7.34 7.74
N ARG A 244 -21.09 6.16 7.66
CA ARG A 244 -21.62 5.03 6.85
C ARG A 244 -22.94 4.51 7.41
N ASN A 245 -23.07 4.41 8.72
CA ASN A 245 -24.31 3.96 9.37
C ASN A 245 -25.46 4.96 9.14
N GLU A 246 -25.19 6.26 9.14
CA GLU A 246 -26.18 7.30 8.79
C GLU A 246 -26.72 7.11 7.37
N ILE A 247 -25.86 6.88 6.37
CA ILE A 247 -26.29 6.56 4.99
C ILE A 247 -27.10 5.26 4.94
N HIS A 248 -26.62 4.21 5.61
CA HIS A 248 -27.32 2.94 5.64
C HIS A 248 -28.75 3.10 6.19
N LEU A 249 -28.89 3.80 7.31
CA LEU A 249 -30.16 4.00 7.97
C LEU A 249 -31.09 4.95 7.19
N ALA A 250 -30.54 5.93 6.47
CA ALA A 250 -31.32 6.74 5.53
C ALA A 250 -31.89 5.88 4.37
N ILE A 251 -31.07 5.00 3.78
CA ILE A 251 -31.53 4.05 2.75
C ILE A 251 -32.64 3.14 3.32
N ALA A 252 -32.39 2.52 4.48
CA ALA A 252 -33.33 1.60 5.10
C ALA A 252 -34.66 2.29 5.48
N PHE A 253 -34.62 3.57 5.84
CA PHE A 253 -35.83 4.36 6.09
C PHE A 253 -36.61 4.65 4.80
N LEU A 254 -35.93 5.02 3.71
CA LEU A 254 -36.58 5.22 2.40
C LEU A 254 -37.20 3.92 1.87
N ASP A 255 -36.50 2.79 2.02
CA ASP A 255 -37.04 1.47 1.68
C ASP A 255 -38.28 1.13 2.53
N HIS A 256 -38.28 1.50 3.80
CA HIS A 256 -39.41 1.30 4.71
C HIS A 256 -40.65 2.12 4.31
N LEU A 257 -40.46 3.37 3.88
CA LEU A 257 -41.55 4.20 3.36
C LEU A 257 -42.10 3.64 2.04
N ALA A 258 -41.21 3.24 1.12
CA ALA A 258 -41.59 2.64 -0.15
C ALA A 258 -42.41 1.36 0.03
N GLN A 259 -42.05 0.49 0.99
CA GLN A 259 -42.81 -0.70 1.34
C GLN A 259 -44.24 -0.41 1.83
N ARG A 260 -44.51 0.82 2.30
CA ARG A 260 -45.84 1.29 2.70
C ARG A 260 -46.54 2.13 1.64
N GLY A 261 -45.97 2.24 0.44
CA GLY A 261 -46.50 3.07 -0.63
C GLY A 261 -46.49 4.57 -0.30
N ARG A 262 -45.56 5.02 0.56
CA ARG A 262 -45.40 6.43 0.95
C ARG A 262 -44.16 7.02 0.31
N ALA A 263 -44.29 8.21 -0.26
CA ALA A 263 -43.14 9.04 -0.64
C ALA A 263 -42.61 9.79 0.58
N LEU A 264 -41.34 10.22 0.53
CA LEU A 264 -40.75 11.05 1.61
C LEU A 264 -41.54 12.36 1.84
N ALA A 265 -42.07 12.96 0.77
CA ALA A 265 -42.87 14.18 0.84
C ALA A 265 -44.20 13.99 1.61
N ASP A 266 -44.74 12.76 1.62
CA ASP A 266 -45.98 12.41 2.31
C ASP A 266 -45.74 11.72 3.66
N CYS A 267 -44.48 11.74 4.14
CA CYS A 267 -44.09 11.11 5.38
C CYS A 267 -44.76 11.82 6.56
N THR A 268 -45.51 11.06 7.37
CA THR A 268 -46.17 11.58 8.57
C THR A 268 -45.38 11.23 9.83
N GLN A 269 -45.69 11.91 10.94
CA GLN A 269 -45.11 11.58 12.25
C GLN A 269 -45.36 10.10 12.63
N ALA A 270 -46.53 9.54 12.27
CA ALA A 270 -46.86 8.15 12.54
C ALA A 270 -45.93 7.17 11.80
N ASP A 271 -45.48 7.51 10.59
CA ASP A 271 -44.52 6.70 9.83
C ASP A 271 -43.14 6.71 10.49
N ALA A 272 -42.70 7.88 10.98
CA ALA A 272 -41.46 8.02 11.73
C ALA A 272 -41.51 7.27 13.07
N ASP A 273 -42.61 7.37 13.81
CA ASP A 273 -42.79 6.65 15.07
C ASP A 273 -42.78 5.13 14.86
N THR A 274 -43.43 4.66 13.79
CA THR A 274 -43.40 3.24 13.42
C THR A 274 -41.99 2.77 13.05
N TRP A 275 -41.20 3.62 12.38
CA TRP A 275 -39.80 3.36 12.15
C TRP A 275 -39.01 3.26 13.47
N TYR A 276 -39.24 4.13 14.45
CA TYR A 276 -38.50 4.05 15.71
C TYR A 276 -38.97 2.93 16.66
N ALA A 277 -40.22 2.52 16.57
CA ALA A 277 -40.79 1.42 17.38
C ALA A 277 -40.04 0.09 17.18
N GLY A 278 -39.45 -0.15 16.00
CA GLY A 278 -38.65 -1.34 15.72
C GLY A 278 -37.22 -1.33 16.30
N GLY A 279 -36.82 -0.32 17.07
CA GLY A 279 -35.53 -0.26 17.76
C GLY A 279 -34.86 1.12 17.72
N TYR A 280 -35.23 2.00 18.65
CA TYR A 280 -34.78 3.39 18.71
C TYR A 280 -33.24 3.53 18.68
N THR A 281 -32.53 2.84 19.57
CA THR A 281 -31.06 3.01 19.72
C THR A 281 -30.29 2.68 18.44
N ALA A 282 -30.73 1.66 17.69
CA ALA A 282 -30.12 1.27 16.44
C ALA A 282 -30.47 2.23 15.28
N ARG A 283 -31.66 2.86 15.34
CA ARG A 283 -32.21 3.72 14.28
C ARG A 283 -32.00 5.21 14.53
N ARG A 284 -31.51 5.61 15.71
CA ARG A 284 -31.35 7.03 16.10
C ARG A 284 -30.54 7.88 15.12
N LEU A 285 -29.61 7.28 14.38
CA LEU A 285 -28.79 8.01 13.41
C LEU A 285 -29.62 8.46 12.17
N THR A 286 -30.81 7.90 11.94
CA THR A 286 -31.74 8.38 10.92
C THR A 286 -32.18 9.82 11.19
N HIS A 287 -32.16 10.30 12.44
CA HIS A 287 -32.49 11.70 12.76
C HIS A 287 -31.66 12.71 11.98
N ALA A 288 -30.41 12.39 11.62
CA ALA A 288 -29.58 13.28 10.82
C ALA A 288 -30.14 13.49 9.40
N PHE A 289 -30.84 12.48 8.85
CA PHE A 289 -31.45 12.52 7.52
C PHE A 289 -32.81 13.22 7.49
N LEU A 290 -33.57 13.14 8.59
CA LEU A 290 -34.92 13.71 8.71
C LEU A 290 -34.92 15.20 9.07
N ARG A 291 -33.75 15.83 9.18
CA ARG A 291 -33.57 17.21 9.61
C ARG A 291 -33.21 18.10 8.43
#